data_AF-A0A399XIS6-F1
#
_entry.id   AF-A0A399XIS6-F1
#
_cell.length_a   1.000
_cell.length_b   1.000
_cell.length_c   1.000
_cell.angle_alpha   90.00
_cell.angle_beta   90.00
_cell.angle_gamma   90.00
#
_symmetry.space_group_name_H-M   'P 1'
#
loop_
_entity.id
_entity.type
_entity.pdbx_description
1 polymer ?
#
loop_
_entity_poly.entity_id
_entity_poly.type
_entity_poly.pdbx_seq_one_letter_code
_entity_poly.pdbx_strand_id
1 'polypeptide(L)'
;MANFSNGRQQEPAGDLPPRLPLAIPLTTRPPTGHPRCKCVEDVLAFLDDAAASERLPSVPDDVTTIGDLGLPPRVTRVLDANGLTDLDELLTRNERELLAMPGLGPGALRAVIDALESHDLALAIDPWAPYECARHGVAQWDVTLCTHFLCDACCGDFVNNSFDGEGPVFEGTPHEGRCSHCNLVRDLRVRQWLLCTWCDRVLRSLGRSIASSRFIMETWTERIAPEVPSIELREVDEPRLVRRDADTIAAKVASADFEGVSTETGELVFAIELKTGKSYISGDAIGAKMGTFQLDQSDCDDITTVAARDGVPVYLFHAQVIDRVEPPTVRFAPVAFWWTDMFSMHDNFIESRTRPRETKIAAYYNTAMFGTLPELVEHLRDGGPDRLKQRIGDEGLPSLY
;
A
#
# COMPACT_ATOMS: atom_id res chain seq x y z
N MET A 1 -50.41 20.02 10.15
CA MET A 1 -50.35 21.32 9.46
C MET A 1 -49.14 22.09 9.97
N ALA A 2 -48.03 22.02 9.22
CA ALA A 2 -46.92 22.98 9.24
C ALA A 2 -46.07 22.65 8.00
N ASN A 3 -46.25 23.44 6.94
CA ASN A 3 -45.54 23.30 5.67
C ASN A 3 -44.17 23.99 5.78
N PHE A 4 -43.08 23.25 5.65
CA PHE A 4 -41.76 23.81 5.41
C PHE A 4 -41.51 23.87 3.90
N SER A 5 -41.60 25.08 3.34
CA SER A 5 -41.24 25.39 1.96
C SER A 5 -39.73 25.59 1.83
N ASN A 6 -39.05 24.70 1.10
CA ASN A 6 -37.66 24.87 0.71
C ASN A 6 -37.53 25.88 -0.43
N GLY A 7 -37.32 27.15 -0.08
CA GLY A 7 -36.88 28.18 -1.01
C GLY A 7 -35.40 28.04 -1.33
N ARG A 8 -35.07 27.48 -2.50
CA ARG A 8 -33.72 27.60 -3.07
C ARG A 8 -33.52 29.04 -3.55
N GLN A 9 -32.66 29.79 -2.86
CA GLN A 9 -32.08 31.02 -3.42
C GLN A 9 -31.06 30.62 -4.49
N GLN A 10 -31.25 31.11 -5.71
CA GLN A 10 -30.25 31.06 -6.78
C GLN A 10 -29.18 32.11 -6.48
N GLU A 11 -27.95 31.68 -6.26
CA GLU A 11 -26.80 32.57 -6.24
C GLU A 11 -26.43 32.99 -7.68
N PRO A 12 -26.01 34.25 -7.89
CA PRO A 12 -25.62 34.74 -9.21
C PRO A 12 -24.29 34.10 -9.65
N ALA A 13 -24.21 33.76 -10.94
CA ALA A 13 -23.01 33.26 -11.58
C ALA A 13 -21.89 34.32 -11.51
N GLY A 14 -20.93 34.10 -10.62
CA GLY A 14 -19.71 34.89 -10.54
C GLY A 14 -18.77 34.56 -11.71
N ASP A 15 -18.27 35.61 -12.36
CA ASP A 15 -17.31 35.53 -13.46
C ASP A 15 -16.07 34.72 -13.07
N LEU A 16 -15.75 33.71 -13.89
CA LEU A 16 -14.51 32.95 -13.79
C LEU A 16 -13.32 33.85 -14.17
N PRO A 17 -12.24 33.91 -13.36
CA PRO A 17 -11.05 34.65 -13.72
C PRO A 17 -10.34 34.00 -14.94
N PRO A 18 -9.63 34.80 -15.76
CA PRO A 18 -8.98 34.31 -16.96
C PRO A 18 -7.87 33.30 -16.64
N ARG A 19 -7.81 32.24 -17.45
CA ARG A 19 -6.74 31.24 -17.41
C ARG A 19 -5.39 31.90 -17.69
N LEU A 20 -4.48 31.85 -16.73
CA LEU A 20 -3.08 32.22 -16.93
C LEU A 20 -2.37 31.16 -17.79
N PRO A 21 -1.51 31.55 -18.76
CA PRO A 21 -0.68 30.60 -19.49
C PRO A 21 0.47 30.13 -18.61
N LEU A 22 0.51 28.83 -18.31
CA LEU A 22 1.67 28.16 -17.70
C LEU A 22 2.76 27.98 -18.76
N ALA A 23 3.68 28.93 -18.84
CA ALA A 23 5.00 28.73 -19.45
C ALA A 23 6.03 28.88 -18.33
N ILE A 24 6.59 27.75 -17.87
CA ILE A 24 7.69 27.72 -16.92
C ILE A 24 9.00 27.63 -17.74
N PRO A 25 9.92 28.60 -17.63
CA PRO A 25 11.24 28.48 -18.25
C PRO A 25 12.10 27.48 -17.46
N LEU A 26 12.58 26.44 -18.14
CA LEU A 26 13.62 25.53 -17.64
C LEU A 26 14.97 26.24 -17.66
N THR A 27 15.31 26.98 -16.60
CA THR A 27 16.69 27.45 -16.40
C THR A 27 17.05 27.50 -14.91
N THR A 28 17.55 26.38 -14.36
CA THR A 28 18.58 26.38 -13.32
C THR A 28 19.36 25.07 -13.41
N ARG A 29 20.69 25.17 -13.51
CA ARG A 29 21.60 24.01 -13.40
C ARG A 29 21.45 23.40 -12.00
N PRO A 30 21.41 22.06 -11.85
CA PRO A 30 21.48 21.44 -10.54
C PRO A 30 22.86 21.65 -9.90
N PRO A 31 22.94 21.72 -8.56
CA PRO A 31 24.21 21.79 -7.85
C PRO A 31 24.99 20.48 -8.03
N THR A 32 26.27 20.61 -8.34
CA THR A 32 27.22 19.49 -8.45
C THR A 32 27.48 18.91 -7.06
N GLY A 33 27.07 17.65 -6.83
CA GLY A 33 27.39 16.98 -5.57
C GLY A 33 26.66 15.68 -5.23
N HIS A 34 25.82 15.09 -6.10
CA HIS A 34 25.24 13.77 -5.83
C HIS A 34 26.05 12.66 -6.51
N PRO A 35 26.43 11.59 -5.79
CA PRO A 35 27.06 10.43 -6.40
C PRO A 35 26.01 9.62 -7.19
N ARG A 36 26.39 9.18 -8.39
CA ARG A 36 25.75 8.11 -9.21
C ARG A 36 24.55 8.45 -10.11
N CYS A 37 24.40 9.67 -10.59
CA CYS A 37 23.93 9.79 -11.99
C CYS A 37 25.16 9.57 -12.87
N LYS A 38 25.21 8.45 -13.63
CA LYS A 38 26.17 8.34 -14.75
C LYS A 38 26.05 9.63 -15.57
N CYS A 39 27.19 10.26 -15.87
CA CYS A 39 27.21 11.54 -16.54
C CYS A 39 26.43 11.39 -17.85
N VAL A 40 25.71 12.42 -18.32
CA VAL A 40 25.08 12.38 -19.65
C VAL A 40 26.11 11.98 -20.72
N GLU A 41 27.38 12.32 -20.51
CA GLU A 41 28.54 11.93 -21.32
C GLU A 41 28.83 10.41 -21.28
N ASP A 42 28.64 9.73 -20.15
CA ASP A 42 28.77 8.26 -20.05
C ASP A 42 27.61 7.54 -20.74
N VAL A 43 26.40 8.12 -20.69
CA VAL A 43 25.23 7.59 -21.39
C VAL A 43 25.42 7.76 -22.90
N LEU A 44 25.89 8.92 -23.36
CA LEU A 44 26.18 9.16 -24.76
C LEU A 44 27.33 8.28 -25.27
N ALA A 45 28.40 8.11 -24.50
CA ALA A 45 29.49 7.19 -24.85
C ALA A 45 29.03 5.73 -24.90
N PHE A 46 28.15 5.30 -23.99
CA PHE A 46 27.54 3.97 -24.02
C PHE A 46 26.62 3.79 -25.23
N LEU A 47 25.84 4.81 -25.61
CA LEU A 47 25.00 4.78 -26.81
C LEU A 47 25.83 4.74 -28.09
N ASP A 48 26.95 5.45 -28.16
CA ASP A 48 27.88 5.40 -29.29
C ASP A 48 28.59 4.04 -29.40
N ASP A 49 29.01 3.43 -28.27
CA ASP A 49 29.58 2.07 -28.26
C ASP A 49 28.54 0.98 -28.58
N ALA A 50 27.29 1.14 -28.11
CA ALA A 50 26.18 0.23 -28.43
C ALA A 50 25.84 0.30 -29.93
N ALA A 51 25.81 1.51 -30.51
CA ALA A 51 25.60 1.69 -31.95
C ALA A 51 26.78 1.15 -32.79
N ALA A 52 28.00 1.13 -32.25
CA ALA A 52 29.18 0.57 -32.93
C ALA A 52 29.27 -0.97 -32.88
N SER A 53 28.49 -1.63 -32.01
CA SER A 53 28.50 -3.09 -31.80
C SER A 53 27.28 -3.83 -32.41
N GLU A 54 26.57 -3.22 -33.37
CA GLU A 54 25.45 -3.85 -34.07
C GLU A 54 25.93 -4.87 -35.12
N ARG A 55 26.32 -6.06 -34.68
CA ARG A 55 25.84 -7.25 -35.38
C ARG A 55 24.72 -7.80 -34.54
N LEU A 56 23.50 -7.38 -34.85
CA LEU A 56 22.31 -8.10 -34.39
C LEU A 56 22.56 -9.58 -34.69
N PRO A 57 22.41 -10.48 -33.70
CA PRO A 57 22.56 -11.91 -33.94
C PRO A 57 21.65 -12.27 -35.12
N SER A 58 22.20 -12.93 -36.13
CA SER A 58 21.41 -13.38 -37.26
C SER A 58 20.34 -14.32 -36.72
N VAL A 59 19.07 -13.93 -36.84
CA VAL A 59 17.93 -14.74 -36.42
C VAL A 59 18.06 -16.12 -37.08
N PRO A 60 18.02 -17.21 -36.31
CA PRO A 60 18.02 -18.56 -36.89
C PRO A 60 16.91 -18.69 -37.94
N ASP A 61 17.22 -19.29 -39.11
CA ASP A 61 16.28 -19.41 -40.24
C ASP A 61 14.98 -20.17 -39.88
N ASP A 62 14.95 -20.87 -38.74
CA ASP A 62 13.84 -21.68 -38.24
C ASP A 62 12.87 -20.95 -37.30
N VAL A 63 13.16 -19.71 -36.89
CA VAL A 63 12.29 -18.92 -36.00
C VAL A 63 11.91 -17.62 -36.68
N THR A 64 10.71 -17.55 -37.26
CA THR A 64 10.27 -16.37 -38.03
C THR A 64 9.09 -15.64 -37.38
N THR A 65 8.41 -16.28 -36.44
CA THR A 65 7.22 -15.74 -35.77
C THR A 65 7.29 -15.95 -34.26
N ILE A 66 6.51 -15.16 -33.52
CA ILE A 66 6.34 -15.35 -32.07
C ILE A 66 5.77 -16.74 -31.74
N GLY A 67 5.00 -17.34 -32.66
CA GLY A 67 4.44 -18.68 -32.51
C GLY A 67 5.52 -19.77 -32.43
N ASP A 68 6.67 -19.55 -33.07
CA ASP A 68 7.77 -20.51 -33.13
C ASP A 68 8.54 -20.59 -31.80
N LEU A 69 8.43 -19.57 -30.95
CA LEU A 69 9.09 -19.50 -29.62
C LEU A 69 8.51 -20.48 -28.59
N GLY A 70 7.42 -21.20 -28.91
CA GLY A 70 6.82 -22.16 -27.97
C GLY A 70 6.22 -21.54 -26.70
N LEU A 71 5.83 -20.25 -26.75
CA LEU A 71 5.28 -19.54 -25.60
C LEU A 71 3.97 -20.17 -25.09
N PRO A 72 3.68 -20.08 -23.78
CA PRO A 72 2.38 -20.50 -23.27
C PRO A 72 1.25 -19.75 -23.99
N PRO A 73 0.13 -20.41 -24.37
CA PRO A 73 -0.94 -19.77 -25.16
C PRO A 73 -1.52 -18.49 -24.54
N ARG A 74 -1.45 -18.37 -23.21
CA ARG A 74 -1.85 -17.17 -22.48
C ARG A 74 -0.92 -15.98 -22.77
N VAL A 75 0.39 -16.21 -22.85
CA VAL A 75 1.41 -15.19 -23.13
C VAL A 75 1.27 -14.72 -24.58
N THR A 76 1.19 -15.64 -25.53
CA THR A 76 0.97 -15.32 -26.96
C THR A 76 -0.26 -14.44 -27.15
N ARG A 77 -1.40 -14.81 -26.53
CA ARG A 77 -2.64 -14.01 -26.61
C ARG A 77 -2.48 -12.60 -26.04
N VAL A 78 -1.66 -12.44 -25.00
CA VAL A 78 -1.39 -11.11 -24.42
C VAL A 78 -0.51 -10.29 -25.36
N LEU A 79 0.51 -10.88 -25.96
CA LEU A 79 1.35 -10.21 -26.96
C LEU A 79 0.51 -9.77 -28.17
N ASP A 80 -0.28 -10.69 -28.74
CA ASP A 80 -1.20 -10.43 -29.85
C ASP A 80 -2.20 -9.30 -29.52
N ALA A 81 -2.79 -9.32 -28.31
CA ALA A 81 -3.75 -8.30 -27.87
C ALA A 81 -3.11 -6.91 -27.73
N ASN A 82 -1.78 -6.84 -27.60
CA ASN A 82 -1.01 -5.61 -27.59
C ASN A 82 -0.36 -5.29 -28.95
N GLY A 83 -0.72 -6.03 -30.00
CA GLY A 83 -0.24 -5.82 -31.37
C GLY A 83 1.14 -6.42 -31.68
N LEU A 84 1.78 -7.09 -30.73
CA LEU A 84 3.05 -7.79 -30.97
C LEU A 84 2.77 -9.15 -31.60
N THR A 85 2.68 -9.20 -32.93
CA THR A 85 2.49 -10.44 -33.70
C THR A 85 3.76 -10.92 -34.39
N ASP A 86 4.79 -10.08 -34.42
CA ASP A 86 6.02 -10.27 -35.20
C ASP A 86 7.24 -10.39 -34.28
N LEU A 87 8.19 -11.27 -34.64
CA LEU A 87 9.37 -11.53 -33.82
C LEU A 87 10.32 -10.33 -33.80
N ASP A 88 10.53 -9.65 -34.92
CA ASP A 88 11.40 -8.48 -34.97
C ASP A 88 10.82 -7.37 -34.10
N GLU A 89 9.50 -7.17 -34.14
CA GLU A 89 8.85 -6.20 -33.26
C GLU A 89 9.07 -6.54 -31.78
N LEU A 90 8.97 -7.82 -31.40
CA LEU A 90 9.25 -8.26 -30.03
C LEU A 90 10.71 -7.99 -29.63
N LEU A 91 11.67 -8.29 -30.49
CA LEU A 91 13.10 -8.10 -30.23
C LEU A 91 13.49 -6.62 -30.10
N THR A 92 12.75 -5.70 -30.74
CA THR A 92 12.97 -4.26 -30.57
C THR A 92 12.48 -3.72 -29.22
N ARG A 93 11.71 -4.50 -28.45
CA ARG A 93 11.24 -4.11 -27.12
C ARG A 93 12.26 -4.44 -26.06
N ASN A 94 12.31 -3.62 -25.02
CA ASN A 94 13.00 -3.95 -23.76
C ASN A 94 12.02 -4.52 -22.72
N GLU A 95 12.55 -5.09 -21.64
CA GLU A 95 11.74 -5.68 -20.56
C GLU A 95 10.71 -4.72 -19.98
N ARG A 96 11.10 -3.45 -19.79
CA ARG A 96 10.24 -2.40 -19.21
C ARG A 96 9.05 -2.08 -20.10
N GLU A 97 9.25 -2.00 -21.41
CA GLU A 97 8.17 -1.80 -22.39
C GLU A 97 7.19 -2.96 -22.41
N LEU A 98 7.69 -4.19 -22.35
CA LEU A 98 6.86 -5.38 -22.28
C LEU A 98 6.04 -5.42 -20.99
N LEU A 99 6.64 -5.11 -19.84
CA LEU A 99 5.93 -5.07 -18.55
C LEU A 99 4.91 -3.95 -18.45
N ALA A 100 5.06 -2.88 -19.22
CA ALA A 100 4.06 -1.82 -19.31
C ALA A 100 2.79 -2.26 -20.07
N MET A 101 2.82 -3.41 -20.76
CA MET A 101 1.68 -3.91 -21.54
C MET A 101 0.57 -4.47 -20.65
N PRO A 102 -0.69 -4.06 -20.88
CA PRO A 102 -1.85 -4.66 -20.21
C PRO A 102 -1.88 -6.19 -20.33
N GLY A 103 -1.83 -6.86 -19.18
CA GLY A 103 -1.95 -8.33 -19.08
C GLY A 103 -0.62 -9.09 -19.07
N LEU A 104 0.52 -8.43 -19.34
CA LEU A 104 1.84 -9.04 -19.27
C LEU A 104 2.48 -8.79 -17.90
N GLY A 105 2.44 -9.80 -17.03
CA GLY A 105 3.09 -9.73 -15.72
C GLY A 105 4.52 -10.28 -15.72
N PRO A 106 5.25 -10.19 -14.60
CA PRO A 106 6.63 -10.68 -14.48
C PRO A 106 6.82 -12.15 -14.86
N GLY A 107 5.87 -13.03 -14.52
CA GLY A 107 5.92 -14.43 -14.91
C GLY A 107 5.73 -14.66 -16.41
N ALA A 108 4.92 -13.83 -17.07
CA ALA A 108 4.76 -13.87 -18.52
C ALA A 108 6.01 -13.32 -19.23
N LEU A 109 6.58 -12.22 -18.74
CA LEU A 109 7.87 -11.71 -19.20
C LEU A 109 8.96 -12.77 -19.07
N ARG A 110 9.05 -13.44 -17.90
CA ARG A 110 10.06 -14.49 -17.69
C ARG A 110 9.92 -15.61 -18.72
N ALA A 111 8.69 -16.04 -19.02
CA ALA A 111 8.44 -17.03 -20.07
C ALA A 111 8.87 -16.54 -21.47
N VAL A 112 8.74 -15.23 -21.76
CA VAL A 112 9.24 -14.63 -23.01
C VAL A 112 10.76 -14.66 -23.04
N ILE A 113 11.42 -14.21 -21.97
CA ILE A 113 12.89 -14.20 -21.88
C ILE A 113 13.45 -15.61 -22.00
N ASP A 114 12.93 -16.58 -21.23
CA ASP A 114 13.38 -17.97 -21.26
C ASP A 114 13.22 -18.58 -22.66
N ALA A 115 12.14 -18.25 -23.37
CA ALA A 115 11.91 -18.71 -24.74
C ALA A 115 12.90 -18.08 -25.72
N LEU A 116 13.13 -16.76 -25.65
CA LEU A 116 14.12 -16.08 -26.49
C LEU A 116 15.54 -16.63 -26.24
N GLU A 117 15.93 -16.81 -24.98
CA GLU A 117 17.23 -17.37 -24.60
C GLU A 117 17.42 -18.80 -25.15
N SER A 118 16.36 -19.61 -25.21
CA SER A 118 16.43 -20.96 -25.78
C SER A 118 16.73 -21.01 -27.29
N HIS A 119 16.60 -19.86 -27.96
CA HIS A 119 16.91 -19.66 -29.38
C HIS A 119 18.10 -18.70 -29.59
N ASP A 120 18.91 -18.44 -28.55
CA ASP A 120 20.03 -17.48 -28.57
C ASP A 120 19.60 -16.04 -28.96
N LEU A 121 18.35 -15.67 -28.67
CA LEU A 121 17.79 -14.34 -28.88
C LEU A 121 17.70 -13.57 -27.57
N ALA A 122 17.66 -12.24 -27.66
CA ALA A 122 17.49 -11.35 -26.52
C ALA A 122 16.65 -10.12 -26.90
N LEU A 123 15.95 -9.57 -25.91
CA LEU A 123 15.27 -8.28 -26.02
C LEU A 123 16.26 -7.13 -26.20
N ALA A 124 15.78 -6.00 -26.72
CA ALA A 124 16.58 -4.79 -26.82
C ALA A 124 17.06 -4.34 -25.43
N ILE A 125 18.29 -3.83 -25.37
CA ILE A 125 18.85 -3.22 -24.15
C ILE A 125 17.96 -2.02 -23.79
N ASP A 126 17.53 -1.92 -22.53
CA ASP A 126 16.89 -0.70 -22.04
C ASP A 126 17.96 0.40 -21.93
N PRO A 127 17.93 1.44 -22.78
CA PRO A 127 18.95 2.49 -22.75
C PRO A 127 18.90 3.31 -21.46
N TRP A 128 17.84 3.17 -20.66
CA TRP A 128 17.65 3.89 -19.40
C TRP A 128 18.09 3.10 -18.17
N ALA A 129 18.36 1.80 -18.32
CA ALA A 129 18.55 0.83 -17.23
C ALA A 129 17.39 0.82 -16.21
N PRO A 130 17.17 -0.28 -15.46
CA PRO A 130 16.24 -0.26 -14.36
C PRO A 130 16.69 0.78 -13.31
N TYR A 131 15.80 1.68 -12.94
CA TYR A 131 16.05 2.62 -11.85
C TYR A 131 16.20 1.87 -10.53
N GLU A 132 17.09 2.35 -9.66
CA GLU A 132 17.21 1.81 -8.31
C GLU A 132 16.06 2.34 -7.44
N CYS A 133 15.36 1.43 -6.76
CA CYS A 133 14.32 1.83 -5.81
C CYS A 133 14.98 2.37 -4.54
N ALA A 134 14.71 3.63 -4.17
CA ALA A 134 15.31 4.30 -3.01
C ALA A 134 15.15 3.53 -1.69
N ARG A 135 14.08 2.73 -1.54
CA ARG A 135 13.85 1.90 -0.35
C ARG A 135 14.57 0.55 -0.37
N HIS A 136 14.72 -0.06 -1.55
CA HIS A 136 15.39 -1.36 -1.66
C HIS A 136 16.90 -1.24 -1.90
N GLY A 137 17.37 -0.09 -2.40
CA GLY A 137 18.79 0.13 -2.76
C GLY A 137 19.25 -0.73 -3.93
N VAL A 138 18.33 -1.27 -4.72
CA VAL A 138 18.62 -2.13 -5.89
C VAL A 138 17.70 -1.78 -7.05
N ALA A 139 18.16 -2.07 -8.26
CA ALA A 139 17.41 -1.99 -9.49
C ALA A 139 16.09 -2.79 -9.39
N GLN A 140 14.99 -2.18 -9.80
CA GLN A 140 13.67 -2.82 -9.89
C GLN A 140 12.98 -2.37 -11.18
N TRP A 141 12.26 -3.27 -11.84
CA TRP A 141 11.68 -3.03 -13.16
C TRP A 141 10.48 -2.07 -13.15
N ASP A 142 9.77 -1.98 -12.03
CA ASP A 142 8.55 -1.18 -11.86
C ASP A 142 8.80 0.16 -11.13
N VAL A 143 10.04 0.63 -11.15
CA VAL A 143 10.41 1.88 -10.47
C VAL A 143 9.93 3.08 -11.27
N THR A 144 9.21 3.97 -10.58
CA THR A 144 8.68 5.21 -11.15
C THR A 144 9.02 6.38 -10.25
N LEU A 145 8.88 7.60 -10.79
CA LEU A 145 9.02 8.82 -10.01
C LEU A 145 7.76 9.05 -9.15
N CYS A 146 7.83 8.67 -7.89
CA CYS A 146 6.70 8.77 -6.95
C CYS A 146 6.73 10.09 -6.20
N THR A 147 5.57 10.75 -6.12
CA THR A 147 5.43 12.07 -5.48
C THR A 147 4.76 11.96 -4.11
N HIS A 148 5.37 12.61 -3.12
CA HIS A 148 4.85 12.75 -1.76
C HIS A 148 4.88 14.21 -1.33
N PHE A 149 3.84 14.65 -0.62
CA PHE A 149 3.82 15.94 0.05
C PHE A 149 4.19 15.72 1.51
N LEU A 150 5.38 16.12 1.91
CA LEU A 150 5.92 15.83 3.25
C LEU A 150 6.37 17.11 3.94
N CYS A 151 6.25 17.17 5.25
CA CYS A 151 6.97 18.17 6.05
C CYS A 151 8.43 17.74 6.20
N ASP A 152 9.31 18.65 6.62
CA ASP A 152 10.74 18.38 6.72
C ASP A 152 11.05 17.25 7.72
N ALA A 153 10.33 17.20 8.85
CA ALA A 153 10.47 16.11 9.82
C ALA A 153 10.16 14.73 9.20
N CYS A 154 9.00 14.58 8.55
CA CYS A 154 8.63 13.31 7.92
C CYS A 154 9.53 12.95 6.73
N CYS A 155 10.10 13.93 6.03
CA CYS A 155 11.14 13.63 5.03
C CYS A 155 12.39 13.07 5.69
N GLY A 156 12.84 13.66 6.80
CA GLY A 156 13.94 13.12 7.59
C GLY A 156 13.67 11.68 8.00
N ASP A 157 12.45 11.36 8.43
CA ASP A 157 12.08 9.99 8.78
C ASP A 157 12.12 9.03 7.58
N PHE A 158 11.66 9.47 6.40
CA PHE A 158 11.74 8.67 5.17
C PHE A 158 13.20 8.35 4.83
N VAL A 159 14.06 9.37 4.82
CA VAL A 159 15.48 9.25 4.49
C VAL A 159 16.21 8.36 5.50
N ASN A 160 16.05 8.64 6.78
CA ASN A 160 16.83 7.99 7.84
C ASN A 160 16.33 6.59 8.21
N ASN A 161 15.00 6.38 8.19
CA ASN A 161 14.40 5.14 8.72
C ASN A 161 13.92 4.19 7.62
N SER A 162 13.84 4.62 6.35
CA SER A 162 13.33 3.79 5.27
C SER A 162 14.21 3.73 4.02
N PHE A 163 14.94 4.79 3.68
CA PHE A 163 15.68 4.88 2.41
C PHE A 163 17.21 4.86 2.58
N ASP A 164 17.73 4.46 3.74
CA ASP A 164 19.17 4.30 3.99
C ASP A 164 20.00 5.57 3.69
N GLY A 165 19.44 6.74 3.99
CA GLY A 165 20.09 8.03 3.74
C GLY A 165 19.82 8.61 2.35
N GLU A 166 19.12 7.90 1.47
CA GLU A 166 18.80 8.39 0.12
C GLU A 166 17.75 9.52 0.15
N GLY A 167 18.23 10.72 -0.17
CA GLY A 167 17.42 11.93 -0.30
C GLY A 167 16.47 11.88 -1.51
N PRO A 168 15.48 12.79 -1.56
CA PRO A 168 14.62 12.91 -2.73
C PRO A 168 15.41 13.36 -3.96
N VAL A 169 15.07 12.80 -5.13
CA VAL A 169 15.65 13.22 -6.42
C VAL A 169 15.15 14.59 -6.88
N PHE A 170 14.04 15.05 -6.30
CA PHE A 170 13.49 16.38 -6.50
C PHE A 170 12.83 16.90 -5.23
N GLU A 171 13.10 18.16 -4.91
CA GLU A 171 12.40 18.92 -3.88
C GLU A 171 11.81 20.20 -4.45
N GLY A 172 10.51 20.39 -4.24
CA GLY A 172 9.80 21.59 -4.62
C GLY A 172 9.90 22.72 -3.59
N THR A 173 9.22 23.82 -3.90
CA THR A 173 9.08 24.96 -3.00
C THR A 173 8.15 24.63 -1.82
N PRO A 174 8.40 25.23 -0.64
CA PRO A 174 7.48 25.12 0.49
C PRO A 174 6.08 25.65 0.16
N HIS A 175 5.06 25.01 0.70
CA HIS A 175 3.68 25.49 0.70
C HIS A 175 2.93 24.88 1.89
N GLU A 176 1.91 25.57 2.38
CA GLU A 176 1.03 25.04 3.42
C GLU A 176 0.15 23.92 2.84
N GLY A 177 -0.02 22.84 3.59
CA GLY A 177 -0.92 21.75 3.23
C GLY A 177 -0.88 20.64 4.27
N ARG A 178 -1.48 19.49 3.95
CA ARG A 178 -1.48 18.32 4.84
C ARG A 178 -0.43 17.29 4.46
N CYS A 179 0.45 16.96 5.41
CA CYS A 179 1.53 16.01 5.20
C CYS A 179 0.97 14.61 4.91
N SER A 180 1.39 13.99 3.82
CA SER A 180 0.98 12.64 3.42
C SER A 180 1.49 11.51 4.31
N HIS A 181 2.32 11.81 5.31
CA HIS A 181 2.76 10.84 6.31
C HIS A 181 2.08 11.09 7.66
N CYS A 182 2.42 12.18 8.36
CA CYS A 182 1.85 12.45 9.69
C CYS A 182 0.40 12.97 9.66
N ASN A 183 -0.16 13.26 8.48
CA ASN A 183 -1.52 13.74 8.26
C ASN A 183 -1.85 15.06 8.99
N LEU A 184 -0.84 15.88 9.33
CA LEU A 184 -1.01 17.20 9.97
C LEU A 184 -0.83 18.33 8.96
N VAL A 185 -1.47 19.49 9.22
CA VAL A 185 -1.24 20.73 8.46
C VAL A 185 0.12 21.31 8.85
N ARG A 186 1.00 21.50 7.88
CA ARG A 186 2.39 21.97 8.07
C ARG A 186 2.85 22.72 6.81
N ASP A 187 4.03 23.33 6.88
CA ASP A 187 4.81 23.66 5.70
C ASP A 187 5.36 22.37 5.07
N LEU A 188 5.02 22.15 3.81
CA LEU A 188 5.35 20.94 3.06
C LEU A 188 6.13 21.30 1.81
N ARG A 189 6.88 20.31 1.32
CA ARG A 189 7.45 20.32 -0.03
C ARG A 189 6.90 19.14 -0.82
N VAL A 190 6.75 19.35 -2.12
CA VAL A 190 6.69 18.24 -3.07
C VAL A 190 8.05 17.54 -3.02
N ARG A 191 8.07 16.26 -2.72
CA ARG A 191 9.29 15.45 -2.73
C ARG A 191 9.08 14.24 -3.59
N GLN A 192 10.07 13.92 -4.40
CA GLN A 192 9.99 12.79 -5.31
C GLN A 192 11.15 11.83 -5.10
N TRP A 193 10.84 10.55 -5.14
CA TRP A 193 11.80 9.45 -5.08
C TRP A 193 11.51 8.46 -6.21
N LEU A 194 12.55 7.74 -6.62
CA LEU A 194 12.41 6.57 -7.47
C LEU A 194 11.98 5.39 -6.60
N LEU A 195 10.72 4.97 -6.71
CA LEU A 195 10.16 3.88 -5.92
C LEU A 195 9.48 2.85 -6.81
N CYS A 196 9.65 1.56 -6.47
CA CYS A 196 8.81 0.50 -7.03
C CYS A 196 7.36 0.64 -6.54
N THR A 197 6.42 0.05 -7.26
CA THR A 197 4.98 0.11 -6.99
C THR A 197 4.65 -0.35 -5.57
N TRP A 198 5.33 -1.40 -5.10
CA TRP A 198 5.12 -1.92 -3.76
C TRP A 198 5.58 -0.95 -2.67
N CYS A 199 6.77 -0.35 -2.81
CA CYS A 199 7.28 0.62 -1.85
C CYS A 199 6.41 1.88 -1.78
N ASP A 200 5.99 2.43 -2.93
CA ASP A 200 5.06 3.57 -2.97
C ASP A 200 3.73 3.25 -2.27
N ARG A 201 3.16 2.07 -2.54
CA ARG A 201 1.92 1.61 -1.89
C ARG A 201 2.06 1.56 -0.37
N VAL A 202 3.13 0.97 0.15
CA VAL A 202 3.39 0.85 1.60
C VAL A 202 3.52 2.22 2.26
N LEU A 203 4.29 3.12 1.65
CA LEU A 203 4.48 4.47 2.20
C LEU A 203 3.17 5.27 2.19
N ARG A 204 2.36 5.13 1.12
CA ARG A 204 1.03 5.76 1.05
C ARG A 204 0.02 5.16 2.02
N SER A 205 0.14 3.89 2.39
CA SER A 205 -0.74 3.29 3.41
C SER A 205 -0.39 3.77 4.81
N LEU A 206 0.88 4.06 5.09
CA LEU A 206 1.32 4.41 6.44
C LEU A 206 0.64 5.67 6.99
N GLY A 207 0.44 6.70 6.18
CA GLY A 207 -0.30 7.88 6.61
C GLY A 207 -1.77 7.60 6.94
N ARG A 208 -2.39 6.59 6.32
CA ARG A 208 -3.73 6.11 6.70
C ARG A 208 -3.69 5.34 8.02
N SER A 209 -2.69 4.49 8.22
CA SER A 209 -2.49 3.75 9.48
C SER A 209 -2.30 4.69 10.68
N ILE A 210 -1.50 5.75 10.53
CA ILE A 210 -1.34 6.78 11.56
C ILE A 210 -2.69 7.49 11.83
N ALA A 211 -3.42 7.85 10.77
CA ALA A 211 -4.71 8.51 10.92
C ALA A 211 -5.77 7.63 11.60
N SER A 212 -5.80 6.33 11.28
CA SER A 212 -6.71 5.39 11.94
C SER A 212 -6.32 5.09 13.38
N SER A 213 -5.02 4.95 13.68
CA SER A 213 -4.57 4.69 15.04
C SER A 213 -5.01 5.82 15.98
N ARG A 214 -4.73 7.08 15.59
CA ARG A 214 -5.20 8.26 16.33
C ARG A 214 -6.70 8.28 16.51
N PHE A 215 -7.46 7.93 15.46
CA PHE A 215 -8.91 7.86 15.53
C PHE A 215 -9.43 6.81 16.52
N ILE A 216 -8.79 5.65 16.60
CA ILE A 216 -9.12 4.63 17.59
C ILE A 216 -8.82 5.15 18.99
N MET A 217 -7.65 5.75 19.23
CA MET A 217 -7.28 6.30 20.54
C MET A 217 -8.21 7.45 20.98
N GLU A 218 -8.52 8.37 20.07
CA GLU A 218 -9.48 9.46 20.30
C GLU A 218 -10.87 8.88 20.62
N THR A 219 -11.36 7.94 19.81
CA THR A 219 -12.67 7.32 20.04
C THR A 219 -12.70 6.53 21.34
N TRP A 220 -11.62 5.82 21.67
CA TRP A 220 -11.52 5.10 22.93
C TRP A 220 -11.65 6.05 24.10
N THR A 221 -10.86 7.13 24.11
CA THR A 221 -10.85 8.15 25.16
C THR A 221 -12.21 8.84 25.31
N GLU A 222 -12.83 9.23 24.20
CA GLU A 222 -14.04 10.05 24.22
C GLU A 222 -15.33 9.24 24.41
N ARG A 223 -15.36 7.99 23.95
CA ARG A 223 -16.62 7.24 23.81
C ARG A 223 -16.62 5.87 24.49
N ILE A 224 -15.49 5.19 24.61
CA ILE A 224 -15.43 3.84 25.21
C ILE A 224 -15.00 3.91 26.67
N ALA A 225 -13.90 4.59 26.99
CA ALA A 225 -13.36 4.71 28.34
C ALA A 225 -14.36 5.26 29.38
N PRO A 226 -15.25 6.23 29.05
CA PRO A 226 -16.28 6.67 30.01
C PRO A 226 -17.30 5.57 30.37
N GLU A 227 -17.52 4.62 29.46
CA GLU A 227 -18.50 3.53 29.60
C GLU A 227 -17.86 2.24 30.15
N VAL A 228 -16.54 2.10 29.99
CA VAL A 228 -15.75 0.94 30.42
C VAL A 228 -14.45 1.43 31.11
N PRO A 229 -14.55 2.12 32.27
CA PRO A 229 -13.40 2.77 32.91
C PRO A 229 -12.40 1.78 33.54
N SER A 230 -12.77 0.50 33.62
CA SER A 230 -11.89 -0.57 34.09
C SER A 230 -10.81 -0.97 33.08
N ILE A 231 -10.86 -0.45 31.84
CA ILE A 231 -9.93 -0.82 30.77
C ILE A 231 -9.27 0.43 30.17
N GLU A 232 -7.95 0.46 30.20
CA GLU A 232 -7.11 1.41 29.47
C GLU A 232 -6.69 0.80 28.13
N LEU A 233 -6.76 1.56 27.04
CA LEU A 233 -6.18 1.17 25.76
C LEU A 233 -4.78 1.76 25.60
N ARG A 234 -3.82 0.93 25.20
CA ARG A 234 -2.44 1.32 24.92
C ARG A 234 -2.09 0.95 23.49
N GLU A 235 -1.51 1.89 22.75
CA GLU A 235 -0.87 1.60 21.46
C GLU A 235 0.51 1.00 21.73
N VAL A 236 0.74 -0.24 21.30
CA VAL A 236 2.00 -0.97 21.57
C VAL A 236 2.83 -1.20 20.32
N ASP A 237 2.23 -1.11 19.13
CA ASP A 237 2.94 -1.07 17.86
C ASP A 237 2.50 0.16 17.05
N GLU A 238 3.22 1.27 17.22
CA GLU A 238 2.94 2.50 16.48
C GLU A 238 3.28 2.31 14.99
N PRO A 239 2.36 2.67 14.07
CA PRO A 239 2.64 2.64 12.63
C PRO A 239 3.83 3.53 12.28
N ARG A 240 4.97 2.91 12.01
CA ARG A 240 6.23 3.60 11.76
C ARG A 240 6.92 3.17 10.48
N LEU A 241 7.79 4.04 10.00
CA LEU A 241 8.69 3.76 8.90
C LEU A 241 9.77 2.81 9.38
N VAL A 242 9.83 1.63 8.75
CA VAL A 242 10.84 0.63 9.05
C VAL A 242 11.59 0.27 7.78
N ARG A 243 12.92 0.17 7.92
CA ARG A 243 13.81 -0.37 6.91
C ARG A 243 13.37 -1.79 6.57
N ARG A 244 13.49 -2.14 5.29
CA ARG A 244 13.18 -3.48 4.82
C ARG A 244 14.47 -4.21 4.48
N ASP A 245 15.21 -4.61 5.50
CA ASP A 245 16.30 -5.56 5.35
C ASP A 245 15.90 -6.95 5.89
N ALA A 246 16.69 -7.96 5.52
CA ALA A 246 16.42 -9.35 5.89
C ALA A 246 16.38 -9.53 7.41
N ASP A 247 17.21 -8.80 8.15
CA ASP A 247 17.30 -8.89 9.60
C ASP A 247 16.05 -8.34 10.28
N THR A 248 15.54 -7.18 9.82
CA THR A 248 14.30 -6.59 10.33
C THR A 248 13.10 -7.50 10.03
N ILE A 249 13.06 -8.12 8.84
CA ILE A 249 12.00 -9.08 8.50
C ILE A 249 12.08 -10.31 9.40
N ALA A 250 13.29 -10.86 9.60
CA ALA A 250 13.51 -12.06 10.42
C ALA A 250 13.27 -11.80 11.91
N ALA A 251 13.48 -10.56 12.38
CA ALA A 251 13.27 -10.15 13.76
C ALA A 251 11.81 -9.79 14.07
N LYS A 252 10.91 -9.78 13.08
CA LYS A 252 9.49 -9.46 13.31
C LYS A 252 8.87 -10.51 14.23
N VAL A 253 8.57 -10.09 15.45
CA VAL A 253 7.75 -10.85 16.40
C VAL A 253 6.30 -10.42 16.20
N ALA A 254 5.37 -11.37 16.14
CA ALA A 254 3.95 -11.06 16.09
C ALA A 254 3.57 -10.19 17.30
N SER A 255 3.01 -9.01 17.03
CA SER A 255 2.53 -8.05 18.02
C SER A 255 1.17 -7.54 17.56
N ALA A 256 0.32 -7.21 18.52
CA ALA A 256 -0.91 -6.47 18.25
C ALA A 256 -0.59 -4.98 18.10
N ASP A 257 -1.46 -4.23 17.44
CA ASP A 257 -1.34 -2.77 17.35
C ASP A 257 -1.69 -2.11 18.70
N PHE A 258 -2.69 -2.65 19.42
CA PHE A 258 -3.12 -2.15 20.72
C PHE A 258 -3.34 -3.25 21.76
N GLU A 259 -3.24 -2.86 23.03
CA GLU A 259 -3.52 -3.68 24.20
C GLU A 259 -4.58 -3.01 25.07
N GLY A 260 -5.61 -3.77 25.44
CA GLY A 260 -6.56 -3.40 26.48
C GLY A 260 -6.09 -3.93 27.82
N VAL A 261 -5.79 -3.05 28.77
CA VAL A 261 -5.20 -3.38 30.06
C VAL A 261 -6.15 -3.00 31.19
N SER A 262 -6.29 -3.87 32.18
CA SER A 262 -7.06 -3.60 33.40
C SER A 262 -6.46 -2.43 34.16
N THR A 263 -7.27 -1.41 34.47
CA THR A 263 -6.81 -0.25 35.24
C THR A 263 -6.57 -0.59 36.72
N GLU A 264 -7.18 -1.67 37.22
CA GLU A 264 -7.01 -2.13 38.60
C GLU A 264 -5.75 -2.99 38.78
N THR A 265 -5.53 -3.95 37.87
CA THR A 265 -4.47 -4.95 38.02
C THR A 265 -3.25 -4.70 37.14
N GLY A 266 -3.39 -3.89 36.09
CA GLY A 266 -2.36 -3.71 35.07
C GLY A 266 -2.19 -4.93 34.14
N GLU A 267 -3.06 -5.94 34.25
CA GLU A 267 -3.00 -7.15 33.43
C GLU A 267 -3.64 -6.94 32.06
N LEU A 268 -3.11 -7.63 31.06
CA LEU A 268 -3.66 -7.66 29.72
C LEU A 268 -5.02 -8.38 29.71
N VAL A 269 -6.03 -7.70 29.19
CA VAL A 269 -7.42 -8.20 29.10
C VAL A 269 -7.72 -8.69 27.68
N PHE A 270 -7.27 -7.96 26.67
CA PHE A 270 -7.38 -8.31 25.26
C PHE A 270 -6.33 -7.55 24.44
N ALA A 271 -6.14 -7.97 23.19
CA ALA A 271 -5.34 -7.26 22.20
C ALA A 271 -6.19 -6.83 20.99
N ILE A 272 -5.71 -5.88 20.19
CA ILE A 272 -6.36 -5.41 18.96
C ILE A 272 -5.37 -5.39 17.79
N GLU A 273 -5.74 -6.05 16.71
CA GLU A 273 -5.16 -5.87 15.38
C GLU A 273 -6.00 -4.85 14.59
N LEU A 274 -5.36 -3.81 14.05
CA LEU A 274 -5.99 -2.72 13.31
C LEU A 274 -5.71 -2.87 11.80
N LYS A 275 -6.79 -2.97 11.03
CA LYS A 275 -6.76 -2.85 9.57
C LYS A 275 -7.45 -1.59 9.12
N THR A 276 -7.00 -1.09 7.98
CA THR A 276 -7.51 0.14 7.40
C THR A 276 -7.96 -0.06 5.96
N GLY A 277 -9.00 0.67 5.56
CA GLY A 277 -9.43 0.67 4.16
C GLY A 277 -10.35 1.81 3.83
N LYS A 278 -10.60 1.99 2.52
CA LYS A 278 -11.48 3.04 2.01
C LYS A 278 -12.95 2.65 2.00
N SER A 279 -13.23 1.36 1.91
CA SER A 279 -14.59 0.81 1.81
C SER A 279 -15.23 0.69 3.19
N TYR A 280 -16.53 0.89 3.24
CA TYR A 280 -17.30 0.73 4.46
C TYR A 280 -17.93 -0.66 4.57
N ILE A 281 -18.19 -1.10 5.80
CA ILE A 281 -18.81 -2.41 6.09
C ILE A 281 -20.33 -2.27 6.15
N SER A 282 -20.83 -1.39 7.02
CA SER A 282 -22.26 -1.19 7.28
C SER A 282 -22.57 0.27 7.68
N GLY A 283 -23.85 0.63 7.78
CA GLY A 283 -24.30 1.96 8.24
C GLY A 283 -24.16 3.10 7.22
N ASP A 284 -24.26 4.34 7.71
CA ASP A 284 -24.24 5.60 6.94
C ASP A 284 -22.81 6.07 6.62
N ALA A 285 -21.97 5.14 6.18
CA ALA A 285 -20.57 5.39 5.88
C ALA A 285 -20.35 5.84 4.42
N ILE A 286 -19.15 6.33 4.12
CA ILE A 286 -18.89 7.07 2.86
C ILE A 286 -18.26 6.18 1.80
N GLY A 287 -18.74 6.25 0.55
CA GLY A 287 -18.09 5.59 -0.59
C GLY A 287 -18.73 4.24 -0.96
N ALA A 288 -17.89 3.25 -1.30
CA ALA A 288 -18.36 1.95 -1.77
C ALA A 288 -18.45 0.92 -0.62
N LYS A 289 -19.54 0.15 -0.60
CA LYS A 289 -19.73 -0.93 0.36
C LYS A 289 -18.74 -2.06 0.08
N MET A 290 -18.16 -2.60 1.14
CA MET A 290 -17.32 -3.79 1.09
C MET A 290 -18.20 -5.05 0.96
N GLY A 291 -18.03 -5.78 -0.16
CA GLY A 291 -18.75 -7.04 -0.37
C GLY A 291 -18.17 -8.21 0.44
N THR A 292 -16.85 -8.21 0.65
CA THR A 292 -16.12 -9.26 1.37
C THR A 292 -14.90 -8.62 2.03
N PHE A 293 -14.63 -8.97 3.29
CA PHE A 293 -13.42 -8.54 3.97
C PHE A 293 -12.27 -9.47 3.61
N GLN A 294 -11.07 -8.92 3.44
CA GLN A 294 -9.87 -9.68 3.07
C GLN A 294 -8.78 -9.41 4.09
N LEU A 295 -8.19 -10.48 4.62
CA LEU A 295 -7.06 -10.42 5.55
C LEU A 295 -5.92 -11.27 5.00
N ASP A 296 -4.68 -10.78 5.06
CA ASP A 296 -3.53 -11.62 4.69
C ASP A 296 -3.47 -12.82 5.66
N GLN A 297 -3.10 -14.02 5.19
CA GLN A 297 -2.95 -15.18 6.09
C GLN A 297 -1.91 -14.91 7.19
N SER A 298 -0.83 -14.18 6.86
CA SER A 298 0.16 -13.76 7.86
C SER A 298 -0.44 -12.90 8.97
N ASP A 299 -1.45 -12.08 8.67
CA ASP A 299 -2.11 -11.26 9.69
C ASP A 299 -3.02 -12.14 10.57
N CYS A 300 -3.63 -13.19 10.00
CA CYS A 300 -4.37 -14.18 10.77
C CYS A 300 -3.44 -15.00 11.70
N ASP A 301 -2.25 -15.34 11.19
CA ASP A 301 -1.21 -16.02 11.97
C ASP A 301 -0.69 -15.13 13.11
N ASP A 302 -0.47 -13.84 12.85
CA ASP A 302 -0.06 -12.86 13.86
C ASP A 302 -1.13 -12.78 14.98
N ILE A 303 -2.42 -12.69 14.62
CA ILE A 303 -3.56 -12.71 15.57
C ILE A 303 -3.54 -13.98 16.44
N THR A 304 -3.47 -15.16 15.82
CA THR A 304 -3.50 -16.43 16.58
C THR A 304 -2.24 -16.64 17.43
N THR A 305 -1.08 -16.17 16.95
CA THR A 305 0.18 -16.21 17.69
C THR A 305 0.13 -15.33 18.94
N VAL A 306 -0.38 -14.11 18.82
CA VAL A 306 -0.58 -13.20 19.97
C VAL A 306 -1.55 -13.81 20.97
N ALA A 307 -2.70 -14.29 20.51
CA ALA A 307 -3.70 -14.92 21.37
C ALA A 307 -3.15 -16.15 22.12
N ALA A 308 -2.38 -16.99 21.44
CA ALA A 308 -1.74 -18.17 22.03
C ALA A 308 -0.68 -17.82 23.06
N ARG A 309 0.16 -16.82 22.75
CA ARG A 309 1.26 -16.38 23.63
C ARG A 309 0.72 -15.77 24.91
N ASP A 310 -0.26 -14.90 24.81
CA ASP A 310 -0.69 -14.05 25.91
C ASP A 310 -1.94 -14.59 26.64
N GLY A 311 -2.62 -15.59 26.05
CA GLY A 311 -3.80 -16.21 26.64
C GLY A 311 -4.98 -15.25 26.77
N VAL A 312 -5.10 -14.29 25.85
CA VAL A 312 -6.17 -13.29 25.79
C VAL A 312 -6.81 -13.27 24.40
N PRO A 313 -8.08 -12.87 24.26
CA PRO A 313 -8.68 -12.69 22.95
C PRO A 313 -8.02 -11.54 22.20
N VAL A 314 -7.91 -11.69 20.88
CA VAL A 314 -7.48 -10.63 19.96
C VAL A 314 -8.69 -10.18 19.14
N TYR A 315 -9.00 -8.89 19.17
CA TYR A 315 -10.02 -8.31 18.31
C TYR A 315 -9.40 -7.80 17.01
N LEU A 316 -10.16 -7.90 15.92
CA LEU A 316 -9.81 -7.27 14.66
C LEU A 316 -10.66 -6.02 14.48
N PHE A 317 -10.00 -4.86 14.37
CA PHE A 317 -10.64 -3.59 14.08
C PHE A 317 -10.44 -3.24 12.62
N HIS A 318 -11.50 -2.76 11.95
CA HIS A 318 -11.41 -2.19 10.62
C HIS A 318 -11.78 -0.71 10.67
N ALA A 319 -10.81 0.17 10.48
CA ALA A 319 -11.04 1.61 10.39
C ALA A 319 -11.22 2.04 8.92
N GLN A 320 -12.33 2.73 8.65
CA GLN A 320 -12.52 3.39 7.37
C GLN A 320 -11.78 4.73 7.34
N VAL A 321 -10.82 4.85 6.43
CA VAL A 321 -10.08 6.07 6.16
C VAL A 321 -10.28 6.47 4.70
N ILE A 322 -10.93 7.61 4.48
CA ILE A 322 -11.18 8.14 3.14
C ILE A 322 -10.18 9.24 2.79
N ASP A 323 -9.94 9.40 1.49
CA ASP A 323 -9.13 10.48 0.95
C ASP A 323 -10.03 11.71 0.72
N ARG A 324 -9.73 12.82 1.38
CA ARG A 324 -10.38 14.12 1.17
C ARG A 324 -9.41 15.05 0.46
N VAL A 325 -9.79 15.49 -0.74
CA VAL A 325 -8.96 16.41 -1.54
C VAL A 325 -8.85 17.75 -0.81
N GLU A 326 -7.63 18.16 -0.48
CA GLU A 326 -7.28 19.44 0.16
C GLU A 326 -6.11 20.03 -0.63
N PRO A 327 -6.36 20.61 -1.83
CA PRO A 327 -5.31 20.94 -2.79
C PRO A 327 -4.22 21.84 -2.20
N PRO A 328 -2.93 21.58 -2.52
CA PRO A 328 -2.44 20.58 -3.48
C PRO A 328 -2.34 19.16 -2.91
N THR A 329 -2.79 18.94 -1.67
CA THR A 329 -2.62 17.72 -0.89
C THR A 329 -3.92 16.90 -0.73
N VAL A 330 -3.85 15.86 0.08
CA VAL A 330 -4.98 15.02 0.47
C VAL A 330 -4.96 14.84 1.98
N ARG A 331 -6.13 14.89 2.61
CA ARG A 331 -6.35 14.47 3.99
C ARG A 331 -6.83 13.05 4.07
N PHE A 332 -6.19 12.26 4.93
CA PHE A 332 -6.72 10.98 5.36
C PHE A 332 -7.72 11.23 6.48
N ALA A 333 -9.00 11.13 6.16
CA ALA A 333 -10.08 11.36 7.11
C ALA A 333 -10.62 10.01 7.59
N PRO A 334 -10.34 9.62 8.85
CA PRO A 334 -11.05 8.51 9.47
C PRO A 334 -12.53 8.90 9.66
N VAL A 335 -13.44 8.00 9.32
CA VAL A 335 -14.89 8.31 9.33
C VAL A 335 -15.74 7.28 10.07
N ALA A 336 -15.25 6.05 10.24
CA ALA A 336 -15.94 4.98 10.95
C ALA A 336 -14.94 3.88 11.33
N PHE A 337 -15.27 3.05 12.30
CA PHE A 337 -14.64 1.75 12.47
C PHE A 337 -15.65 0.70 12.92
N TRP A 338 -15.29 -0.55 12.70
CA TRP A 338 -16.02 -1.75 13.13
C TRP A 338 -15.04 -2.71 13.78
N TRP A 339 -15.57 -3.69 14.52
CA TRP A 339 -14.78 -4.66 15.25
C TRP A 339 -15.33 -6.06 15.07
N THR A 340 -14.49 -7.08 15.28
CA THR A 340 -14.91 -8.48 15.36
C THR A 340 -13.96 -9.24 16.27
N ASP A 341 -14.38 -10.42 16.75
CA ASP A 341 -13.55 -11.34 17.51
C ASP A 341 -13.15 -12.57 16.68
N MET A 342 -12.16 -13.32 17.18
CA MET A 342 -11.58 -14.48 16.47
C MET A 342 -12.61 -15.59 16.15
N PHE A 343 -13.62 -15.78 16.99
CA PHE A 343 -14.64 -16.80 16.74
C PHE A 343 -15.66 -16.32 15.72
N SER A 344 -16.07 -15.05 15.79
CA SER A 344 -16.88 -14.44 14.74
C SER A 344 -16.17 -14.48 13.38
N MET A 345 -14.85 -14.29 13.34
CA MET A 345 -14.04 -14.47 12.13
C MET A 345 -14.11 -15.90 11.60
N HIS A 346 -13.91 -16.90 12.48
CA HIS A 346 -14.01 -18.32 12.12
C HIS A 346 -15.39 -18.68 11.54
N ASP A 347 -16.46 -18.25 12.20
CA ASP A 347 -17.84 -18.56 11.80
C ASP A 347 -18.23 -17.91 10.46
N ASN A 348 -17.48 -16.89 10.01
CA ASN A 348 -17.74 -16.12 8.79
C ASN A 348 -16.65 -16.29 7.72
N PHE A 349 -15.72 -17.21 7.91
CA PHE A 349 -14.73 -17.55 6.90
C PHE A 349 -15.40 -18.14 5.65
N ILE A 350 -14.97 -17.71 4.47
CA ILE A 350 -15.51 -18.15 3.19
C ILE A 350 -14.50 -19.06 2.48
N GLU A 351 -13.33 -18.52 2.18
CA GLU A 351 -12.27 -19.23 1.46
C GLU A 351 -10.90 -18.55 1.62
N SER A 352 -9.84 -19.31 1.38
CA SER A 352 -8.48 -18.82 1.22
C SER A 352 -8.10 -18.88 -0.25
N ARG A 353 -7.62 -17.78 -0.83
CA ARG A 353 -7.11 -17.77 -2.21
C ARG A 353 -6.01 -16.75 -2.44
N THR A 354 -5.16 -17.03 -3.43
CA THR A 354 -4.14 -16.10 -3.89
C THR A 354 -4.79 -14.86 -4.49
N ARG A 355 -4.35 -13.68 -4.06
CA ARG A 355 -4.88 -12.41 -4.57
C ARG A 355 -4.48 -12.22 -6.05
N PRO A 356 -5.39 -11.70 -6.89
CA PRO A 356 -5.04 -11.38 -8.26
C PRO A 356 -3.85 -10.42 -8.31
N ARG A 357 -2.79 -10.80 -9.05
CA ARG A 357 -1.56 -10.00 -9.24
C ARG A 357 -0.69 -9.86 -7.98
N GLU A 358 -0.96 -10.60 -6.92
CA GLU A 358 -0.09 -10.69 -5.75
C GLU A 358 0.30 -12.16 -5.53
N THR A 359 1.44 -12.43 -4.90
CA THR A 359 1.86 -13.80 -4.52
C THR A 359 1.28 -14.24 -3.19
N LYS A 360 0.62 -13.33 -2.47
CA LYS A 360 0.09 -13.57 -1.13
C LYS A 360 -1.27 -14.25 -1.17
N ILE A 361 -1.48 -15.14 -0.21
CA ILE A 361 -2.78 -15.76 0.07
C ILE A 361 -3.51 -14.88 1.08
N ALA A 362 -4.80 -14.65 0.83
CA ALA A 362 -5.68 -13.94 1.73
C ALA A 362 -6.88 -14.81 2.10
N ALA A 363 -7.29 -14.70 3.36
CA ALA A 363 -8.54 -15.23 3.87
C ALA A 363 -9.67 -14.23 3.57
N TYR A 364 -10.79 -14.75 3.08
CA TYR A 364 -11.98 -13.98 2.70
C TYR A 364 -13.09 -14.25 3.69
N TYR A 365 -13.71 -13.19 4.21
CA TYR A 365 -14.74 -13.27 5.24
C TYR A 365 -16.00 -12.51 4.85
N ASN A 366 -17.14 -13.03 5.32
CA ASN A 366 -18.40 -12.30 5.26
C ASN A 366 -18.34 -11.06 6.16
N THR A 367 -18.70 -9.89 5.62
CA THR A 367 -18.69 -8.63 6.37
C THR A 367 -19.71 -8.58 7.52
N ALA A 368 -20.61 -9.56 7.59
CA ALA A 368 -21.54 -9.75 8.71
C ALA A 368 -20.85 -10.07 10.06
N MET A 369 -19.58 -10.49 10.06
CA MET A 369 -18.82 -10.73 11.29
C MET A 369 -18.53 -9.46 12.10
N PHE A 370 -18.65 -8.29 11.47
CA PHE A 370 -18.27 -7.03 12.07
C PHE A 370 -19.43 -6.37 12.82
N GLY A 371 -19.20 -6.11 14.10
CA GLY A 371 -20.02 -5.28 14.95
C GLY A 371 -19.68 -3.79 14.85
N THR A 372 -20.61 -2.98 15.31
CA THR A 372 -20.54 -1.53 15.44
C THR A 372 -19.92 -1.12 16.78
N LEU A 373 -19.54 0.16 16.91
CA LEU A 373 -19.00 0.70 18.15
C LEU A 373 -19.94 0.55 19.37
N PRO A 374 -21.27 0.81 19.27
CA PRO A 374 -22.17 0.52 20.39
C PRO A 374 -22.15 -0.94 20.85
N GLU A 375 -22.10 -1.89 19.92
CA GLU A 375 -22.01 -3.32 20.22
C GLU A 375 -20.66 -3.67 20.87
N LEU A 376 -19.57 -2.99 20.51
CA LEU A 376 -18.28 -3.14 21.20
C LEU A 376 -18.39 -2.73 22.67
N VAL A 377 -18.98 -1.56 22.92
CA VAL A 377 -19.12 -1.02 24.29
C VAL A 377 -19.97 -1.96 25.15
N GLU A 378 -21.08 -2.46 24.61
CA GLU A 378 -21.93 -3.45 25.28
C GLU A 378 -21.15 -4.75 25.56
N HIS A 379 -20.46 -5.29 24.54
CA HIS A 379 -19.63 -6.47 24.69
C HIS A 379 -18.58 -6.33 25.79
N LEU A 380 -17.84 -5.22 25.81
CA LEU A 380 -16.81 -4.95 26.82
C LEU A 380 -17.42 -4.78 28.22
N ARG A 381 -18.54 -4.06 28.35
CA ARG A 381 -19.24 -3.85 29.63
C ARG A 381 -19.75 -5.16 30.23
N ASP A 382 -20.19 -6.07 29.38
CA ASP A 382 -20.78 -7.36 29.78
C ASP A 382 -19.73 -8.47 30.00
N GLY A 383 -18.45 -8.11 30.19
CA GLY A 383 -17.37 -9.07 30.41
C GLY A 383 -17.07 -9.94 29.18
N GLY A 384 -17.27 -9.38 27.98
CA GLY A 384 -16.96 -10.02 26.71
C GLY A 384 -15.55 -10.61 26.62
N PRO A 385 -14.47 -9.86 26.97
CA PRO A 385 -13.12 -10.40 26.97
C PRO A 385 -12.94 -11.64 27.85
N ASP A 386 -13.49 -11.65 29.06
CA ASP A 386 -13.39 -12.79 29.98
C ASP A 386 -14.13 -14.02 29.44
N ARG A 387 -15.30 -13.83 28.84
CA ARG A 387 -16.06 -14.91 28.19
C ARG A 387 -15.27 -15.51 27.02
N LEU A 388 -14.64 -14.67 26.20
CA LEU A 388 -13.80 -15.14 25.10
C LEU A 388 -12.53 -15.83 25.59
N LYS A 389 -11.89 -15.31 26.64
CA LYS A 389 -10.73 -15.94 27.29
C LYS A 389 -11.09 -17.31 27.86
N GLN A 390 -12.24 -17.44 28.51
CA GLN A 390 -12.76 -18.72 28.97
C GLN A 390 -12.99 -19.66 27.78
N ARG A 391 -13.62 -19.19 26.71
CA ARG A 391 -13.86 -19.98 25.50
C ARG A 391 -12.55 -20.47 24.85
N ILE A 392 -11.50 -19.64 24.83
CA ILE A 392 -10.16 -20.06 24.39
C ILE A 392 -9.61 -21.19 25.28
N GLY A 393 -9.82 -21.12 26.59
CA GLY A 393 -9.43 -22.17 27.53
C GLY A 393 -10.21 -23.48 27.34
N ASP A 394 -11.50 -23.38 27.05
CA ASP A 394 -12.41 -24.53 26.94
C ASP A 394 -12.37 -25.21 25.55
N GLU A 395 -12.36 -24.42 24.47
CA GLU A 395 -12.45 -24.88 23.07
C GLU A 395 -11.12 -24.83 22.33
N GLY A 396 -10.13 -24.08 22.83
CA GLY A 396 -8.92 -23.73 22.10
C GLY A 396 -9.09 -22.52 21.18
N LEU A 397 -8.03 -22.17 20.45
CA LEU A 397 -8.07 -21.10 19.45
C LEU A 397 -8.75 -21.58 18.16
N PRO A 398 -9.63 -20.77 17.56
CA PRO A 398 -10.28 -21.15 16.30
C PRO A 398 -9.31 -21.04 15.11
N SER A 399 -9.52 -21.86 14.06
CA SER A 399 -8.82 -21.67 12.78
C SER A 399 -9.41 -20.46 12.06
N LEU A 400 -8.58 -19.46 11.75
CA LEU A 400 -9.08 -18.26 11.07
C LEU A 400 -9.21 -18.45 9.55
N TYR A 401 -8.61 -19.49 8.97
CA TYR A 401 -8.64 -19.73 7.53
C TYR A 401 -8.38 -21.17 7.10
#